data_AF-A0A103YA15-F1
#
_entry.id   AF-A0A103YA15-F1
#
_cell.length_a   1.000
_cell.length_b   1.000
_cell.length_c   1.000
_cell.angle_alpha   90.00
_cell.angle_beta   90.00
_cell.angle_gamma   90.00
#
_symmetry.space_group_name_H-M   'P 1'
#
loop_
_entity.id
_entity.type
_entity.pdbx_description
1 polymer ?
#
loop_
_entity_poly.entity_id
_entity_poly.type
_entity_poly.pdbx_seq_one_letter_code
_entity_poly.pdbx_strand_id
1 'polypeptide(L)'
;MYDNSSDINETSYTTLWDLNVDSSFFLFSWCSLLDQHQQEERMNNRHHRLFRSAIAATFSKIRPCTSNVRTLSTVRCNSTNVAVANDDEYKGHDMLAPFTAGWQTTDSSPLVIEKSEGSYVYDVNGKKYLDALAGLWCNPLGGNEARLVAAATKQLNTLPFYHSFWNRTTKPPLDLARELLGMFTANKMAKAFFTNSGSDANDTQVKLVWYYNNALGRPNKKKIIARTKSYHGSTLVSASLSGERNILEQVNHISPMFQEGLKAFSSSSIIGEIRGTGLILGTEFTDNKSPHELFPPEWGVGAYFGAQCEKHGMLVRVAGDSIMMSPPFIMTPNEVDEMISKYGKALKDTEARVEELKSQVK
;
A
#
# COMPACT_ATOMS: atom_id res chain seq x y z
N MET A 1 36.05 9.72 -14.92
CA MET A 1 36.90 9.88 -13.72
C MET A 1 36.00 9.75 -12.52
N TYR A 2 36.20 8.68 -11.75
CA TYR A 2 35.60 8.50 -10.43
C TYR A 2 36.37 9.38 -9.44
N ASP A 3 35.65 10.22 -8.69
CA ASP A 3 35.89 10.70 -7.31
C ASP A 3 34.91 11.87 -7.06
N ASN A 4 34.28 12.11 -5.92
CA ASN A 4 34.63 11.76 -4.54
C ASN A 4 33.36 11.77 -3.68
N SER A 5 33.33 10.87 -2.71
CA SER A 5 32.48 10.92 -1.54
C SER A 5 32.98 12.02 -0.58
N SER A 6 32.25 13.13 -0.47
CA SER A 6 32.23 14.01 0.71
C SER A 6 31.26 15.17 0.51
N ASP A 7 30.63 15.59 1.61
CA ASP A 7 29.76 16.77 1.77
C ASP A 7 28.25 16.53 1.64
N ILE A 8 27.72 15.74 2.59
CA ILE A 8 26.40 16.00 3.15
C ILE A 8 26.49 17.33 3.91
N ASN A 9 26.38 18.45 3.19
CA ASN A 9 26.14 19.74 3.80
C ASN A 9 24.77 19.69 4.49
N GLU A 10 24.68 20.25 5.70
CA GLU A 10 23.46 20.42 6.51
C GLU A 10 22.41 21.30 5.79
N THR A 11 21.80 20.80 4.71
CA THR A 11 20.54 21.33 4.23
C THR A 11 19.47 20.84 5.16
N SER A 12 19.10 21.69 6.13
CA SER A 12 18.10 21.38 7.15
C SER A 12 16.84 20.74 6.54
N TYR A 13 16.72 19.43 6.71
CA TYR A 13 15.54 18.66 6.41
C TYR A 13 14.48 18.91 7.49
N THR A 14 13.22 18.64 7.19
CA THR A 14 12.17 18.62 8.19
C THR A 14 11.45 17.30 8.01
N THR A 15 11.72 16.35 8.89
CA THR A 15 10.80 15.22 9.04
C THR A 15 9.52 15.74 9.68
N LEU A 16 8.39 15.07 9.44
CA LEU A 16 7.12 15.37 10.13
C LEU A 16 7.25 15.29 11.67
N TRP A 17 8.35 14.72 12.18
CA TRP A 17 8.67 14.57 13.59
C TRP A 17 9.62 15.65 14.14
N ASP A 18 10.37 16.37 13.28
CA ASP A 18 11.40 17.35 13.69
C ASP A 18 10.86 18.77 13.96
N LEU A 19 9.57 18.91 14.29
CA LEU A 19 9.02 20.18 14.76
C LEU A 19 9.41 20.43 16.23
N ASN A 20 10.70 20.67 16.46
CA ASN A 20 11.26 21.03 17.76
C ASN A 20 11.23 22.57 17.95
N VAL A 21 10.02 23.16 17.93
CA VAL A 21 9.83 24.61 18.13
C VAL A 21 8.55 24.89 18.94
N ASP A 22 8.63 24.85 20.28
CA ASP A 22 7.77 25.46 21.32
C ASP A 22 6.23 25.56 21.15
N SER A 23 5.64 24.91 20.15
CA SER A 23 4.22 24.91 19.85
C SER A 23 3.89 23.77 18.88
N SER A 24 3.86 22.56 19.43
CA SER A 24 3.56 21.32 18.72
C SER A 24 2.11 21.31 18.17
N PHE A 25 1.98 21.22 16.84
CA PHE A 25 0.77 20.91 16.10
C PHE A 25 0.90 19.49 15.54
N PHE A 26 0.04 18.57 15.99
CA PHE A 26 -0.11 17.21 15.49
C PHE A 26 -1.62 16.94 15.37
N LEU A 27 -2.03 16.38 14.24
CA LEU A 27 -3.40 15.94 13.97
C LEU A 27 -3.34 14.44 13.72
N PHE A 28 -4.23 13.70 14.37
CA PHE A 28 -4.20 12.24 14.37
C PHE A 28 -4.93 11.63 13.18
N SER A 29 -4.26 10.69 12.54
CA SER A 29 -4.85 9.56 11.80
C SER A 29 -4.42 8.28 12.51
N TRP A 30 -5.35 7.37 12.81
CA TRP A 30 -5.14 6.16 13.61
C TRP A 30 -4.03 5.23 13.06
N CYS A 31 -3.78 5.24 11.75
CA CYS A 31 -2.63 4.53 11.14
C CYS A 31 -1.26 4.96 11.73
N SER A 32 -1.15 6.19 12.26
CA SER A 32 0.09 6.72 12.82
C SER A 32 0.43 6.13 14.21
N LEU A 33 -0.56 5.63 14.95
CA LEU A 33 -0.39 5.07 16.30
C LEU A 33 0.27 3.67 16.27
N LEU A 34 -0.05 2.85 15.27
CA LEU A 34 0.58 1.53 15.09
C LEU A 34 2.07 1.65 14.73
N ASP A 35 2.43 2.65 13.93
CA ASP A 35 3.82 2.95 13.58
C ASP A 35 4.59 3.50 14.80
N GLN A 36 3.94 4.34 15.61
CA GLN A 36 4.51 4.82 16.89
C GLN A 36 4.78 3.66 17.86
N HIS A 37 3.82 2.74 18.03
CA HIS A 37 4.00 1.57 18.90
C HIS A 37 5.13 0.65 18.41
N GLN A 38 5.28 0.43 17.11
CA GLN A 38 6.40 -0.37 16.57
C GLN A 38 7.76 0.32 16.71
N GLN A 39 7.82 1.66 16.67
CA GLN A 39 9.06 2.39 16.94
C GLN A 39 9.40 2.42 18.43
N GLU A 40 8.41 2.53 19.32
CA GLU A 40 8.61 2.45 20.78
C GLU A 40 9.06 1.05 21.22
N GLU A 41 8.52 -0.03 20.63
CA GLU A 41 8.98 -1.41 20.89
C GLU A 41 10.45 -1.62 20.48
N ARG A 42 10.92 -0.98 19.41
CA ARG A 42 12.33 -1.05 18.99
C ARG A 42 13.26 -0.27 19.91
N MET A 43 12.77 0.80 20.55
CA MET A 43 13.54 1.64 21.47
C MET A 43 13.63 1.06 22.91
N ASN A 44 12.65 0.26 23.34
CA ASN A 44 12.54 -0.20 24.74
C ASN A 44 13.05 -1.63 25.03
N ASN A 45 13.99 -2.15 24.22
CA ASN A 45 14.64 -3.45 24.49
C ASN A 45 15.67 -3.44 25.65
N ARG A 46 15.35 -2.76 26.74
CA ARG A 46 15.90 -2.98 28.08
C ARG A 46 14.73 -2.88 29.06
N HIS A 47 14.58 -3.87 29.96
CA HIS A 47 13.55 -3.98 31.02
C HIS A 47 12.31 -4.87 30.75
N HIS A 48 12.50 -6.02 30.08
CA HIS A 48 11.46 -7.05 29.91
C HIS A 48 11.29 -8.03 31.12
N ARG A 49 11.30 -7.55 32.37
CA ARG A 49 11.06 -8.42 33.56
C ARG A 49 9.97 -7.98 34.54
N LEU A 50 9.42 -6.76 34.43
CA LEU A 50 8.45 -6.27 35.44
C LEU A 50 6.97 -6.31 34.99
N PHE A 51 6.69 -6.57 33.71
CA PHE A 51 5.32 -6.46 33.17
C PHE A 51 4.45 -7.72 33.37
N ARG A 52 5.03 -8.88 33.65
CA ARG A 52 4.26 -10.13 33.86
C ARG A 52 3.52 -10.17 35.21
N SER A 53 3.90 -9.34 36.19
CA SER A 53 3.28 -9.37 37.52
C SER A 53 2.02 -8.49 37.62
N ALA A 54 1.84 -7.50 36.74
CA ALA A 54 0.76 -6.52 36.86
C ALA A 54 -0.58 -7.01 36.27
N ILE A 55 -0.55 -7.90 35.27
CA ILE A 55 -1.78 -8.40 34.60
C ILE A 55 -2.49 -9.47 35.44
N ALA A 56 -1.76 -10.22 36.28
CA ALA A 56 -2.36 -11.24 37.16
C ALA A 56 -3.16 -10.63 38.33
N ALA A 57 -2.86 -9.39 38.75
CA ALA A 57 -3.48 -8.77 39.93
C ALA A 57 -4.82 -8.07 39.64
N THR A 58 -5.13 -7.76 38.37
CA THR A 58 -6.34 -7.01 38.00
C THR A 58 -7.56 -7.91 37.76
N PHE A 59 -7.36 -9.21 37.53
CA PHE A 59 -8.45 -10.16 37.26
C PHE A 59 -9.11 -10.78 38.50
N SER A 60 -8.64 -10.52 39.72
CA SER A 60 -9.19 -11.14 40.95
C SER A 60 -10.27 -10.32 41.67
N LYS A 61 -10.74 -9.19 41.12
CA LYS A 61 -11.64 -8.25 41.82
C LYS A 61 -13.00 -7.97 41.16
N ILE A 62 -13.41 -8.76 40.17
CA ILE A 62 -14.76 -8.64 39.60
C ILE A 62 -15.68 -9.65 40.30
N ARG A 63 -16.56 -9.18 41.19
CA ARG A 63 -17.70 -9.96 41.70
C ARG A 63 -18.90 -9.78 40.77
N PRO A 64 -19.70 -10.83 40.47
CA PRO A 64 -20.92 -10.69 39.69
C PRO A 64 -22.03 -10.07 40.56
N CYS A 65 -22.64 -9.00 40.07
CA CYS A 65 -23.80 -8.36 40.68
C CYS A 65 -25.07 -8.99 40.09
N THR A 66 -25.80 -9.76 40.88
CA THR A 66 -27.13 -10.28 40.53
C THR A 66 -28.19 -9.26 40.92
N SER A 67 -28.86 -8.64 39.94
CA SER A 67 -30.11 -7.92 40.19
C SER A 67 -31.12 -8.16 39.07
N ASN A 68 -32.34 -8.49 39.50
CA ASN A 68 -33.51 -8.90 38.74
C ASN A 68 -33.88 -7.94 37.60
N VAL A 69 -33.98 -8.48 36.38
CA VAL A 69 -34.66 -7.81 35.26
C VAL A 69 -36.12 -8.25 35.24
N ARG A 70 -37.03 -7.28 35.42
CA ARG A 70 -38.47 -7.47 35.18
C ARG A 70 -38.70 -7.61 33.68
N THR A 71 -39.39 -8.67 33.31
CA THR A 71 -39.89 -8.96 31.96
C THR A 71 -40.84 -7.86 31.49
N LEU A 72 -40.42 -7.09 30.49
CA LEU A 72 -41.31 -6.28 29.66
C LEU A 72 -41.69 -7.08 28.42
N SER A 73 -42.98 -7.04 28.12
CA SER A 73 -43.70 -7.80 27.10
C SER A 73 -43.00 -7.88 25.75
N THR A 74 -42.83 -9.10 25.26
CA THR A 74 -42.49 -9.42 23.87
C THR A 74 -43.50 -8.79 22.91
N VAL A 75 -43.06 -7.79 22.14
CA VAL A 75 -43.68 -7.46 20.85
C VAL A 75 -43.36 -8.63 19.92
N ARG A 76 -44.40 -9.40 19.55
CA ARG A 76 -44.28 -10.42 18.49
C ARG A 76 -43.97 -9.69 17.18
N CYS A 77 -42.73 -9.79 16.73
CA CYS A 77 -42.39 -9.49 15.35
C CYS A 77 -42.93 -10.65 14.51
N ASN A 78 -44.00 -10.42 13.75
CA ASN A 78 -44.48 -11.39 12.77
C ASN A 78 -43.34 -11.68 11.79
N SER A 79 -42.92 -12.93 11.72
CA SER A 79 -42.03 -13.47 10.71
C SER A 79 -42.76 -13.48 9.36
N THR A 80 -42.75 -12.35 8.67
CA THR A 80 -43.02 -12.33 7.23
C THR A 80 -41.75 -12.79 6.52
N ASN A 81 -41.90 -13.81 5.67
CA ASN A 81 -40.89 -14.38 4.78
C ASN A 81 -39.80 -13.36 4.39
N VAL A 82 -38.58 -13.58 4.88
CA VAL A 82 -37.40 -12.91 4.32
C VAL A 82 -37.23 -13.50 2.93
N ALA A 83 -37.65 -12.73 1.92
CA ALA A 83 -37.27 -13.01 0.54
C ALA A 83 -35.74 -13.02 0.53
N VAL A 84 -35.15 -14.16 0.15
CA VAL A 84 -33.72 -14.25 -0.11
C VAL A 84 -33.45 -13.25 -1.24
N ALA A 85 -32.74 -12.17 -0.93
CA ALA A 85 -32.31 -11.22 -1.95
C ALA A 85 -31.44 -12.00 -2.94
N ASN A 86 -31.74 -11.90 -4.23
CA ASN A 86 -30.91 -12.54 -5.25
C ASN A 86 -29.50 -11.96 -5.16
N ASP A 87 -28.49 -12.82 -4.96
CA ASP A 87 -27.07 -12.44 -4.88
C ASP A 87 -26.59 -11.61 -6.10
N ASP A 88 -27.35 -11.56 -7.20
CA ASP A 88 -27.04 -10.83 -8.42
C ASP A 88 -27.56 -9.38 -8.47
N GLU A 89 -28.34 -8.89 -7.49
CA GLU A 89 -28.99 -7.56 -7.57
C GLU A 89 -27.99 -6.40 -7.75
N TYR A 90 -26.81 -6.49 -7.14
CA TYR A 90 -25.78 -5.45 -7.18
C TYR A 90 -24.56 -5.80 -8.03
N LYS A 91 -24.65 -6.85 -8.86
CA LYS A 91 -23.60 -7.15 -9.82
C LYS A 91 -23.51 -6.04 -10.87
N GLY A 92 -22.32 -5.49 -11.09
CA GLY A 92 -22.16 -4.35 -12.00
C GLY A 92 -22.67 -3.03 -11.42
N HIS A 93 -22.69 -2.85 -10.10
CA HIS A 93 -23.21 -1.66 -9.42
C HIS A 93 -22.58 -0.33 -9.91
N ASP A 94 -23.34 0.76 -9.82
CA ASP A 94 -22.93 2.10 -10.29
C ASP A 94 -21.90 2.81 -9.39
N MET A 95 -21.56 2.25 -8.23
CA MET A 95 -20.57 2.83 -7.32
C MET A 95 -19.14 2.63 -7.83
N LEU A 96 -18.37 3.71 -7.95
CA LEU A 96 -16.91 3.63 -8.05
C LEU A 96 -16.33 3.24 -6.69
N ALA A 97 -16.17 1.94 -6.48
CA ALA A 97 -15.72 1.41 -5.20
C ALA A 97 -14.25 1.78 -4.93
N PRO A 98 -13.92 2.33 -3.75
CA PRO A 98 -12.57 2.73 -3.43
C PRO A 98 -11.64 1.52 -3.37
N PHE A 99 -10.41 1.68 -3.87
CA PHE A 99 -9.37 0.63 -3.87
C PHE A 99 -9.84 -0.73 -4.43
N THR A 100 -10.78 -0.72 -5.39
CA THR A 100 -11.33 -1.92 -6.01
C THR A 100 -11.00 -1.92 -7.51
N ALA A 101 -10.56 -3.06 -8.05
CA ALA A 101 -10.29 -3.16 -9.48
C ALA A 101 -11.61 -3.11 -10.27
N GLY A 102 -11.64 -2.36 -11.38
CA GLY A 102 -12.88 -2.15 -12.15
C GLY A 102 -13.55 -3.44 -12.64
N TRP A 103 -12.76 -4.46 -13.02
CA TRP A 103 -13.31 -5.76 -13.42
C TRP A 103 -14.07 -6.44 -12.27
N GLN A 104 -13.63 -6.26 -11.03
CA GLN A 104 -14.25 -6.89 -9.87
C GLN A 104 -15.65 -6.32 -9.62
N THR A 105 -15.85 -5.02 -9.86
CA THR A 105 -17.18 -4.39 -9.76
C THR A 105 -18.12 -4.83 -10.90
N THR A 106 -17.59 -5.19 -12.06
CA THR A 106 -18.38 -5.63 -13.22
C THR A 106 -18.76 -7.11 -13.13
N ASP A 107 -17.82 -7.96 -12.76
CA ASP A 107 -17.94 -9.42 -12.94
C ASP A 107 -18.40 -10.15 -11.68
N SER A 108 -18.34 -9.49 -10.52
CA SER A 108 -18.68 -10.08 -9.21
C SER A 108 -19.74 -9.27 -8.48
N SER A 109 -20.58 -9.95 -7.71
CA SER A 109 -21.48 -9.29 -6.77
C SER A 109 -20.73 -8.83 -5.51
N PRO A 110 -20.99 -7.62 -4.99
CA PRO A 110 -20.37 -7.14 -3.77
C PRO A 110 -20.92 -7.87 -2.54
N LEU A 111 -20.09 -7.98 -1.49
CA LEU A 111 -20.59 -8.35 -0.16
C LEU A 111 -21.33 -7.16 0.45
N VAL A 112 -22.65 -7.23 0.51
CA VAL A 112 -23.48 -6.15 1.07
C VAL A 112 -23.70 -6.35 2.56
N ILE A 113 -23.12 -5.48 3.37
CA ILE A 113 -23.29 -5.48 4.83
C ILE A 113 -24.56 -4.69 5.20
N GLU A 114 -25.48 -5.31 5.93
CA GLU A 114 -26.77 -4.74 6.31
C GLU A 114 -26.75 -4.10 7.71
N LYS A 115 -26.15 -4.79 8.69
CA LYS A 115 -26.16 -4.34 10.10
C LYS A 115 -24.92 -4.76 10.86
N SER A 116 -24.70 -4.14 12.02
CA SER A 116 -23.60 -4.47 12.94
C SER A 116 -24.06 -4.52 14.39
N GLU A 117 -23.42 -5.35 15.20
CA GLU A 117 -23.69 -5.52 16.63
C GLU A 117 -22.42 -5.96 17.36
N GLY A 118 -21.91 -5.13 18.27
CA GLY A 118 -20.65 -5.40 18.96
C GLY A 118 -19.51 -5.59 17.95
N SER A 119 -18.75 -6.67 18.06
CA SER A 119 -17.66 -6.97 17.12
C SER A 119 -18.10 -7.71 15.85
N TYR A 120 -19.40 -7.77 15.56
CA TYR A 120 -19.94 -8.53 14.42
C TYR A 120 -20.66 -7.64 13.41
N VAL A 121 -20.60 -8.06 12.15
CA VAL A 121 -21.42 -7.52 11.05
C VAL A 121 -22.24 -8.65 10.42
N TYR A 122 -23.36 -8.29 9.80
CA TYR A 122 -24.26 -9.23 9.13
C TYR A 122 -24.52 -8.74 7.71
N ASP A 123 -24.44 -9.64 6.73
CA ASP A 123 -24.84 -9.32 5.36
C ASP A 123 -26.37 -9.37 5.17
N VAL A 124 -26.85 -8.93 4.00
CA VAL A 124 -28.28 -8.92 3.63
C VAL A 124 -28.92 -10.32 3.59
N ASN A 125 -28.10 -11.37 3.51
CA ASN A 125 -28.55 -12.76 3.58
C ASN A 125 -28.58 -13.28 5.03
N GLY A 126 -28.27 -12.42 6.01
CA GLY A 126 -28.27 -12.73 7.44
C GLY A 126 -27.03 -13.47 7.92
N LYS A 127 -26.01 -13.68 7.09
CA LYS A 127 -24.78 -14.36 7.50
C LYS A 127 -23.95 -13.43 8.38
N LYS A 128 -23.48 -13.99 9.49
CA LYS A 128 -22.73 -13.29 10.54
C LYS A 128 -21.22 -13.39 10.31
N TYR A 129 -20.51 -12.27 10.45
CA TYR A 129 -19.05 -12.16 10.32
C TYR A 129 -18.47 -11.52 11.57
N LEU A 130 -17.36 -12.06 12.06
CA LEU A 130 -16.54 -11.37 13.06
C LEU A 130 -15.71 -10.30 12.36
N ASP A 131 -15.91 -9.03 12.73
CA ASP A 131 -15.13 -7.91 12.20
C ASP A 131 -13.79 -7.80 12.94
N ALA A 132 -12.79 -8.51 12.42
CA ALA A 132 -11.43 -8.48 12.94
C ALA A 132 -10.62 -7.25 12.48
N LEU A 133 -11.19 -6.38 11.65
CA LEU A 133 -10.54 -5.19 11.08
C LEU A 133 -11.08 -3.88 11.68
N ALA A 134 -12.19 -3.95 12.42
CA ALA A 134 -12.94 -2.80 12.91
C ALA A 134 -13.31 -1.85 11.75
N GLY A 135 -13.91 -2.42 10.69
CA GLY A 135 -14.21 -1.79 9.41
C GLY A 135 -12.94 -1.54 8.60
N LEU A 136 -12.28 -0.42 8.88
CA LEU A 136 -10.96 -0.10 8.37
C LEU A 136 -10.19 0.67 9.45
N TRP A 137 -9.90 -0.03 10.56
CA TRP A 137 -9.17 0.51 11.71
C TRP A 137 -9.87 1.70 12.40
N CYS A 138 -11.21 1.79 12.32
CA CYS A 138 -11.94 3.01 12.70
C CYS A 138 -13.16 2.79 13.60
N ASN A 139 -13.57 1.54 13.86
CA ASN A 139 -14.75 1.22 14.67
C ASN A 139 -14.40 0.59 16.05
N PRO A 140 -13.70 1.29 16.95
CA PRO A 140 -13.16 0.70 18.18
C PRO A 140 -14.23 0.32 19.22
N LEU A 141 -15.43 0.92 19.16
CA LEU A 141 -16.53 0.61 20.08
C LEU A 141 -17.49 -0.46 19.55
N GLY A 142 -17.24 -0.95 18.32
CA GLY A 142 -18.10 -1.92 17.66
C GLY A 142 -19.40 -1.33 17.11
N GLY A 143 -20.17 -2.20 16.46
CA GLY A 143 -21.45 -1.88 15.84
C GLY A 143 -22.55 -1.55 16.84
N ASN A 144 -23.38 -0.57 16.48
CA ASN A 144 -24.61 -0.18 17.17
C ASN A 144 -24.45 0.25 18.65
N GLU A 145 -23.40 1.03 18.97
CA GLU A 145 -23.23 1.63 20.30
C GLU A 145 -24.31 2.71 20.57
N ALA A 146 -25.28 2.36 21.41
CA ALA A 146 -26.47 3.17 21.67
C ALA A 146 -26.16 4.59 22.18
N ARG A 147 -25.06 4.78 22.92
CA ARG A 147 -24.66 6.11 23.41
C ARG A 147 -24.27 7.05 22.27
N LEU A 148 -23.59 6.53 21.24
CA LEU A 148 -23.22 7.32 20.05
C LEU A 148 -24.46 7.71 19.25
N VAL A 149 -25.38 6.77 19.04
CA VAL A 149 -26.65 7.02 18.32
C VAL A 149 -27.46 8.10 19.04
N ALA A 150 -27.59 8.01 20.36
CA ALA A 150 -28.32 9.00 21.16
C ALA A 150 -27.66 10.39 21.09
N ALA A 151 -26.32 10.46 21.19
CA ALA A 151 -25.58 11.72 21.09
C ALA A 151 -25.73 12.37 19.70
N ALA A 152 -25.59 11.59 18.63
CA ALA A 152 -25.76 12.06 17.25
C ALA A 152 -27.19 12.56 17.00
N THR A 153 -28.21 11.76 17.35
CA THR A 153 -29.63 12.12 17.19
C THR A 153 -29.95 13.41 17.93
N LYS A 154 -29.48 13.55 19.18
CA LYS A 154 -29.67 14.77 19.96
C LYS A 154 -29.08 15.99 19.27
N GLN A 155 -27.84 15.89 18.78
CA GLN A 155 -27.18 17.02 18.11
C GLN A 155 -27.85 17.34 16.78
N LEU A 156 -28.24 16.34 15.98
CA LEU A 156 -28.97 16.54 14.72
C LEU A 156 -30.31 17.23 14.93
N ASN A 157 -31.07 16.85 15.96
CA ASN A 157 -32.33 17.52 16.31
C ASN A 157 -32.13 18.94 16.85
N THR A 158 -30.94 19.26 17.37
CA THR A 158 -30.64 20.60 17.92
C THR A 158 -30.11 21.54 16.84
N LEU A 159 -29.05 21.13 16.14
CA LEU A 159 -28.39 21.86 15.07
C LEU A 159 -27.56 20.87 14.24
N PRO A 160 -28.06 20.43 13.07
CA PRO A 160 -27.35 19.48 12.22
C PRO A 160 -26.04 20.03 11.67
N PHE A 161 -26.01 21.32 11.31
CA PHE A 161 -24.85 21.95 10.71
C PHE A 161 -24.88 23.48 10.86
N TYR A 162 -23.73 24.06 11.18
CA TYR A 162 -23.40 25.46 10.94
C TYR A 162 -21.89 25.58 10.78
N HIS A 163 -21.42 26.52 9.95
CA HIS A 163 -19.99 26.63 9.62
C HIS A 163 -19.14 27.12 10.80
N SER A 164 -17.82 26.83 10.77
CA SER A 164 -16.87 27.35 11.77
C SER A 164 -15.97 28.51 11.27
N PHE A 165 -16.33 29.17 10.18
CA PHE A 165 -15.62 30.34 9.65
C PHE A 165 -15.89 31.61 10.48
N TRP A 166 -14.94 32.56 10.45
CA TRP A 166 -15.03 33.88 11.09
C TRP A 166 -15.36 33.87 12.59
N ASN A 167 -14.68 33.00 13.34
CA ASN A 167 -14.89 32.85 14.78
C ASN A 167 -16.37 32.62 15.13
N ARG A 168 -17.03 31.78 14.34
CA ARG A 168 -18.31 31.14 14.65
C ARG A 168 -18.00 29.67 14.87
N THR A 169 -18.72 29.01 15.77
CA THR A 169 -18.65 27.56 15.97
C THR A 169 -19.81 27.10 16.84
N THR A 170 -19.89 25.81 17.12
CA THR A 170 -20.86 25.19 18.01
C THR A 170 -20.16 24.66 19.27
N LYS A 171 -20.95 24.33 20.31
CA LYS A 171 -20.39 23.82 21.56
C LYS A 171 -19.60 22.51 21.41
N PRO A 172 -20.04 21.50 20.62
CA PRO A 172 -19.34 20.22 20.56
C PRO A 172 -17.88 20.28 20.09
N PRO A 173 -17.51 21.00 19.01
CA PRO A 173 -16.10 21.16 18.64
C PRO A 173 -15.24 21.85 19.71
N LEU A 174 -15.80 22.81 20.47
CA LEU A 174 -15.10 23.48 21.57
C LEU A 174 -14.80 22.53 22.73
N ASP A 175 -15.79 21.73 23.13
CA ASP A 175 -15.61 20.71 24.17
C ASP A 175 -14.61 19.65 23.73
N LEU A 176 -14.75 19.15 22.49
CA LEU A 176 -13.86 18.15 21.92
C LEU A 176 -12.41 18.66 21.83
N ALA A 177 -12.19 19.90 21.39
CA ALA A 177 -10.86 20.48 21.34
C ALA A 177 -10.20 20.52 22.72
N ARG A 178 -10.95 20.91 23.76
CA ARG A 178 -10.46 20.94 25.14
C ARG A 178 -10.11 19.54 25.63
N GLU A 179 -10.97 18.55 25.38
CA GLU A 179 -10.74 17.16 25.79
C GLU A 179 -9.52 16.56 25.09
N LEU A 180 -9.42 16.71 23.76
CA LEU A 180 -8.28 16.23 22.97
C LEU A 180 -6.95 16.80 23.48
N LEU A 181 -6.88 18.11 23.69
CA LEU A 181 -5.67 18.76 24.20
C LEU A 181 -5.29 18.25 25.60
N GLY A 182 -6.26 17.84 26.42
CA GLY A 182 -6.02 17.23 27.73
C GLY A 182 -5.51 15.80 27.69
N MET A 183 -5.70 15.07 26.57
CA MET A 183 -5.21 13.69 26.40
C MET A 183 -3.72 13.62 26.05
N PHE A 184 -3.16 14.67 25.43
CA PHE A 184 -1.75 14.70 25.04
C PHE A 184 -0.85 15.12 26.22
N THR A 185 -0.33 14.12 26.93
CA THR A 185 0.51 14.33 28.12
C THR A 185 2.01 14.36 27.81
N ALA A 186 2.45 13.72 26.73
CA ALA A 186 3.87 13.64 26.37
C ALA A 186 4.43 14.98 25.90
N ASN A 187 3.65 15.75 25.15
CA ASN A 187 4.00 17.10 24.68
C ASN A 187 2.78 18.00 24.79
N LYS A 188 2.99 19.25 25.21
CA LYS A 188 1.91 20.22 25.34
C LYS A 188 1.43 20.65 23.95
N MET A 189 0.20 20.28 23.63
CA MET A 189 -0.48 20.67 22.39
C MET A 189 -1.19 22.01 22.58
N ALA A 190 -1.17 22.87 21.57
CA ALA A 190 -1.71 24.24 21.69
C ALA A 190 -3.15 24.40 21.16
N LYS A 191 -3.45 23.81 19.99
CA LYS A 191 -4.72 23.98 19.27
C LYS A 191 -5.10 22.70 18.52
N ALA A 192 -6.40 22.52 18.31
CA ALA A 192 -6.95 21.48 17.43
C ALA A 192 -7.62 22.13 16.21
N PHE A 193 -7.45 21.53 15.03
CA PHE A 193 -8.09 21.94 13.79
C PHE A 193 -8.83 20.74 13.20
N PHE A 194 -10.14 20.84 12.99
CA PHE A 194 -10.96 19.69 12.61
C PHE A 194 -11.11 19.56 11.09
N THR A 195 -10.99 18.32 10.61
CA THR A 195 -11.22 17.90 9.23
C THR A 195 -12.13 16.66 9.20
N ASN A 196 -12.52 16.20 8.01
CA ASN A 196 -13.41 15.04 7.86
C ASN A 196 -12.67 13.74 7.55
N SER A 197 -11.37 13.80 7.20
CA SER A 197 -10.57 12.63 6.90
C SER A 197 -9.11 12.80 7.36
N GLY A 198 -8.40 11.68 7.49
CA GLY A 198 -6.96 11.67 7.73
C GLY A 198 -6.16 12.26 6.56
N SER A 199 -6.64 12.09 5.31
CA SER A 199 -6.04 12.70 4.13
C SER A 199 -6.09 14.24 4.20
N ASP A 200 -7.25 14.80 4.51
CA ASP A 200 -7.44 16.26 4.66
C ASP A 200 -6.62 16.83 5.83
N ALA A 201 -6.48 16.04 6.90
CA ALA A 201 -5.63 16.40 8.03
C ALA A 201 -4.17 16.51 7.59
N ASN A 202 -3.66 15.56 6.81
CA ASN A 202 -2.29 15.60 6.29
C ASN A 202 -2.07 16.72 5.26
N ASP A 203 -3.02 16.97 4.37
CA ASP A 203 -2.97 18.12 3.46
C ASP A 203 -2.92 19.45 4.24
N THR A 204 -3.68 19.54 5.34
CA THR A 204 -3.62 20.68 6.27
C THR A 204 -2.26 20.80 6.93
N GLN A 205 -1.65 19.69 7.37
CA GLN A 205 -0.30 19.70 7.95
C GLN A 205 0.74 20.24 6.98
N VAL A 206 0.73 19.78 5.72
CA VAL A 206 1.63 20.30 4.69
C VAL A 206 1.47 21.82 4.51
N LYS A 207 0.22 22.30 4.41
CA LYS A 207 -0.07 23.73 4.29
C LYS A 207 0.44 24.52 5.49
N LEU A 208 0.24 24.02 6.71
CA LEU A 208 0.70 24.68 7.93
C LEU A 208 2.23 24.74 8.00
N VAL A 209 2.94 23.67 7.67
CA VAL A 209 4.42 23.64 7.64
C VAL A 209 4.97 24.63 6.61
N TRP A 210 4.38 24.69 5.42
CA TRP A 210 4.79 25.66 4.40
C TRP A 210 4.50 27.10 4.82
N TYR A 211 3.32 27.35 5.39
CA TYR A 211 2.93 28.65 5.91
C TYR A 211 3.89 29.11 7.02
N TYR A 212 4.19 28.21 7.97
CA TYR A 212 5.14 28.44 9.05
C TYR A 212 6.52 28.83 8.52
N ASN A 213 7.05 28.09 7.53
CA ASN A 213 8.35 28.42 6.94
C ASN A 213 8.35 29.73 6.15
N ASN A 214 7.26 30.05 5.45
CA ASN A 214 7.11 31.35 4.79
C ASN A 214 7.09 32.50 5.82
N ALA A 215 6.35 32.33 6.93
CA ALA A 215 6.25 33.34 7.99
C ALA A 215 7.61 33.60 8.68
N LEU A 216 8.50 32.61 8.69
CA LEU A 216 9.87 32.74 9.19
C LEU A 216 10.89 33.20 8.14
N GLY A 217 10.45 33.62 6.94
CA GLY A 217 11.34 34.08 5.88
C GLY A 217 12.15 32.96 5.22
N ARG A 218 11.70 31.70 5.30
CA ARG A 218 12.36 30.51 4.74
C ARG A 218 11.57 29.92 3.56
N PRO A 219 11.37 30.66 2.45
CA PRO A 219 10.46 30.24 1.38
C PRO A 219 10.90 28.98 0.63
N ASN A 220 12.19 28.64 0.67
CA ASN A 220 12.73 27.45 0.00
C ASN A 220 12.64 26.18 0.85
N LYS A 221 12.29 26.28 2.15
CA LYS A 221 12.18 25.14 3.07
C LYS A 221 10.78 24.52 2.98
N LYS A 222 10.58 23.70 1.94
CA LYS A 222 9.27 23.12 1.58
C LYS A 222 9.24 21.60 1.42
N LYS A 223 10.40 20.97 1.28
CA LYS A 223 10.50 19.50 1.12
C LYS A 223 10.00 18.80 2.38
N ILE A 224 9.26 17.72 2.21
CA ILE A 224 8.76 16.85 3.28
C ILE A 224 9.34 15.47 3.06
N ILE A 225 9.88 14.87 4.11
CA ILE A 225 10.40 13.50 4.08
C ILE A 225 9.30 12.55 4.54
N ALA A 226 8.98 11.56 3.70
CA ALA A 226 8.13 10.42 4.03
C ALA A 226 8.94 9.11 3.94
N ARG A 227 8.33 7.98 4.32
CA ARG A 227 8.99 6.67 4.35
C ARG A 227 8.41 5.75 3.28
N THR A 228 9.23 4.90 2.67
CA THR A 228 8.74 3.83 1.81
C THR A 228 7.82 2.90 2.60
N LYS A 229 6.74 2.43 1.97
CA LYS A 229 5.65 1.62 2.55
C LYS A 229 4.81 2.33 3.62
N SER A 230 4.84 3.66 3.69
CA SER A 230 3.93 4.41 4.56
C SER A 230 2.59 4.69 3.88
N TYR A 231 1.54 4.90 4.68
CA TYR A 231 0.23 5.35 4.20
C TYR A 231 -0.15 6.65 4.92
N HIS A 232 -0.38 7.71 4.15
CA HIS A 232 -0.78 9.02 4.66
C HIS A 232 -2.10 9.52 4.09
N GLY A 233 -2.72 8.79 3.16
CA GLY A 233 -4.01 9.14 2.57
C GLY A 233 -4.01 9.03 1.05
N SER A 234 -5.11 9.50 0.46
CA SER A 234 -5.42 9.36 -0.97
C SER A 234 -5.80 10.68 -1.67
N THR A 235 -5.71 11.83 -0.99
CA THR A 235 -5.71 13.14 -1.66
C THR A 235 -4.36 13.34 -2.37
N LEU A 236 -4.25 14.31 -3.29
CA LEU A 236 -3.02 14.48 -4.09
C LEU A 236 -1.75 14.61 -3.23
N VAL A 237 -1.77 15.47 -2.21
CA VAL A 237 -0.61 15.70 -1.34
C VAL A 237 -0.39 14.52 -0.41
N SER A 238 -1.43 14.04 0.28
CA SER A 238 -1.29 12.88 1.17
C SER A 238 -0.89 11.59 0.45
N ALA A 239 -1.35 11.36 -0.78
CA ALA A 239 -0.93 10.25 -1.62
C ALA A 239 0.54 10.37 -2.03
N SER A 240 1.03 11.58 -2.28
CA SER A 240 2.46 11.82 -2.55
C SER A 240 3.33 11.56 -1.32
N LEU A 241 2.76 11.71 -0.11
CA LEU A 241 3.42 11.33 1.14
C LEU A 241 3.35 9.81 1.38
N SER A 242 2.35 9.12 0.87
CA SER A 242 2.23 7.65 0.95
C SER A 242 3.34 6.98 0.14
N GLY A 243 4.17 6.17 0.79
CA GLY A 243 5.28 5.46 0.17
C GLY A 243 4.86 4.14 -0.51
N GLU A 244 3.68 4.06 -1.10
CA GLU A 244 3.25 2.90 -1.88
C GLU A 244 4.25 2.67 -3.03
N ARG A 245 4.59 1.42 -3.36
CA ARG A 245 5.75 1.10 -4.22
C ARG A 245 5.68 1.91 -5.52
N ASN A 246 6.65 2.79 -5.75
CA ASN A 246 6.77 3.56 -6.99
C ASN A 246 7.29 2.67 -8.12
N ILE A 247 6.45 1.72 -8.54
CA ILE A 247 6.75 0.75 -9.59
C ILE A 247 7.14 1.48 -10.88
N LEU A 248 6.54 2.63 -11.17
CA LEU A 248 6.87 3.42 -12.35
C LEU A 248 8.30 3.91 -12.33
N GLU A 249 8.76 4.50 -11.23
CA GLU A 249 10.15 4.94 -11.10
C GLU A 249 11.13 3.76 -11.08
N GLN A 250 10.79 2.67 -10.41
CA GLN A 250 11.59 1.44 -10.44
C GLN A 250 11.76 0.93 -11.87
N VAL A 251 10.66 0.76 -12.61
CA VAL A 251 10.68 0.31 -14.00
C VAL A 251 11.48 1.27 -14.87
N ASN A 252 11.30 2.59 -14.70
CA ASN A 252 12.09 3.58 -15.45
C ASN A 252 13.60 3.49 -15.14
N HIS A 253 13.96 3.13 -13.90
CA HIS A 253 15.35 2.95 -13.51
C HIS A 253 15.98 1.67 -14.08
N ILE A 254 15.28 0.54 -14.04
CA ILE A 254 15.84 -0.76 -14.47
C ILE A 254 15.64 -1.09 -15.96
N SER A 255 14.69 -0.44 -16.63
CA SER A 255 14.42 -0.71 -18.06
C SER A 255 15.62 -0.44 -18.98
N PRO A 256 16.38 0.67 -18.83
CA PRO A 256 17.58 0.89 -19.65
C PRO A 256 18.61 -0.23 -19.46
N MET A 257 18.91 -0.62 -18.22
CA MET A 257 19.86 -1.69 -17.92
C MET A 257 19.44 -3.01 -18.56
N PHE A 258 18.17 -3.38 -18.41
CA PHE A 258 17.61 -4.59 -19.02
C PHE A 258 17.71 -4.57 -20.56
N GLN A 259 17.30 -3.47 -21.19
CA GLN A 259 17.27 -3.34 -22.65
C GLN A 259 18.68 -3.30 -23.23
N GLU A 260 19.56 -2.44 -22.69
CA GLU A 260 20.94 -2.28 -23.18
C GLU A 260 21.77 -3.53 -22.91
N GLY A 261 21.64 -4.11 -21.72
CA GLY A 261 22.39 -5.30 -21.31
C GLY A 261 22.09 -6.53 -22.17
N LEU A 262 20.82 -6.74 -22.53
CA LEU A 262 20.45 -7.85 -23.43
C LEU A 262 20.76 -7.52 -24.90
N LYS A 263 20.51 -6.28 -25.35
CA LYS A 263 20.83 -5.86 -26.73
C LYS A 263 22.33 -5.87 -27.03
N ALA A 264 23.19 -5.82 -26.01
CA ALA A 264 24.64 -5.99 -26.17
C ALA A 264 25.02 -7.34 -26.83
N PHE A 265 24.17 -8.37 -26.69
CA PHE A 265 24.39 -9.67 -27.32
C PHE A 265 24.02 -9.73 -28.81
N SER A 266 23.42 -8.66 -29.38
CA SER A 266 23.08 -8.57 -30.82
C SER A 266 24.30 -8.71 -31.76
N SER A 267 25.52 -8.67 -31.22
CA SER A 267 26.74 -8.96 -31.98
C SER A 267 26.89 -10.44 -32.34
N SER A 268 26.25 -11.36 -31.61
CA SER A 268 26.31 -12.81 -31.84
C SER A 268 25.88 -13.20 -33.25
N SER A 269 26.57 -14.16 -33.86
CA SER A 269 26.30 -14.63 -35.24
C SER A 269 25.01 -15.45 -35.36
N ILE A 270 24.48 -15.96 -34.26
CA ILE A 270 23.25 -16.78 -34.22
C ILE A 270 22.01 -15.96 -33.86
N ILE A 271 22.16 -14.66 -33.58
CA ILE A 271 21.05 -13.76 -33.24
C ILE A 271 20.71 -12.92 -34.46
N GLY A 272 19.47 -13.04 -34.93
CA GLY A 272 18.90 -12.17 -35.96
C GLY A 272 18.53 -10.81 -35.40
N GLU A 273 17.75 -10.80 -34.30
CA GLU A 273 17.29 -9.56 -33.68
C GLU A 273 17.05 -9.71 -32.17
N ILE A 274 17.32 -8.63 -31.43
CA ILE A 274 16.83 -8.41 -30.06
C ILE A 274 15.97 -7.14 -30.03
N ARG A 275 14.67 -7.28 -29.80
CA ARG A 275 13.70 -6.18 -29.81
C ARG A 275 12.89 -6.13 -28.52
N GLY A 276 12.48 -4.93 -28.09
CA GLY A 276 11.77 -4.77 -26.81
C GLY A 276 11.55 -3.33 -26.39
N THR A 277 10.71 -3.16 -25.37
CA THR A 277 10.44 -1.89 -24.69
C THR A 277 10.17 -2.11 -23.20
N GLY A 278 10.62 -1.18 -22.35
CA GLY A 278 10.52 -1.32 -20.90
C GLY A 278 11.16 -2.63 -20.41
N LEU A 279 10.39 -3.43 -19.68
CA LEU A 279 10.77 -4.77 -19.21
C LEU A 279 10.13 -5.89 -20.05
N ILE A 280 9.96 -5.68 -21.35
CA ILE A 280 9.53 -6.71 -22.30
C ILE A 280 10.58 -6.79 -23.41
N LEU A 281 11.01 -8.01 -23.74
CA LEU A 281 12.03 -8.25 -24.76
C LEU A 281 11.83 -9.58 -25.48
N GLY A 282 12.13 -9.60 -26.76
CA GLY A 282 12.18 -10.78 -27.61
C GLY A 282 13.56 -10.93 -28.25
N THR A 283 14.05 -12.17 -28.34
CA THR A 283 15.25 -12.55 -29.09
C THR A 283 14.85 -13.54 -30.17
N GLU A 284 15.33 -13.34 -31.39
CA GLU A 284 15.09 -14.22 -32.52
C GLU A 284 16.43 -14.79 -33.01
N PHE A 285 16.52 -16.12 -33.09
CA PHE A 285 17.72 -16.82 -33.56
C PHE A 285 17.63 -17.07 -35.07
N THR A 286 18.68 -16.69 -35.79
CA THR A 286 18.78 -16.89 -37.25
C THR A 286 20.23 -17.22 -37.64
N ASP A 287 20.41 -17.79 -38.83
CA ASP A 287 21.76 -18.02 -39.34
C ASP A 287 22.35 -16.71 -39.90
N ASN A 288 23.58 -16.39 -39.47
CA ASN A 288 24.37 -15.28 -39.96
C ASN A 288 23.66 -13.90 -39.92
N LYS A 289 22.84 -13.67 -38.90
CA LYS A 289 22.06 -12.45 -38.69
C LYS A 289 21.08 -12.10 -39.81
N SER A 290 20.79 -13.04 -40.72
CA SER A 290 19.84 -12.79 -41.79
C SER A 290 18.42 -12.99 -41.26
N PRO A 291 17.50 -12.03 -41.45
CA PRO A 291 16.08 -12.23 -41.12
C PRO A 291 15.39 -13.20 -42.09
N HIS A 292 16.10 -13.70 -43.10
CA HIS A 292 15.58 -14.58 -44.15
C HIS A 292 16.25 -15.96 -44.18
N GLU A 293 17.37 -16.14 -43.48
CA GLU A 293 18.06 -17.43 -43.36
C GLU A 293 17.83 -17.97 -41.94
N LEU A 294 16.77 -18.75 -41.79
CA LEU A 294 16.44 -19.39 -40.52
C LEU A 294 17.28 -20.65 -40.33
N PHE A 295 17.53 -21.01 -39.07
CA PHE A 295 18.09 -22.33 -38.79
C PHE A 295 17.11 -23.43 -39.21
N PRO A 296 17.62 -24.61 -39.60
CA PRO A 296 16.77 -25.78 -39.84
C PRO A 296 15.92 -26.06 -38.59
N PRO A 297 14.59 -26.23 -38.70
CA PRO A 297 13.71 -26.41 -37.54
C PRO A 297 14.12 -27.59 -36.63
N GLU A 298 14.73 -28.63 -37.21
CA GLU A 298 15.24 -29.80 -36.49
C GLU A 298 16.42 -29.49 -35.55
N TRP A 299 17.08 -28.34 -35.70
CA TRP A 299 18.14 -27.91 -34.79
C TRP A 299 17.58 -27.40 -33.46
N GLY A 300 16.33 -26.91 -33.45
CA GLY A 300 15.63 -26.47 -32.26
C GLY A 300 16.42 -25.48 -31.41
N VAL A 301 17.02 -24.45 -32.06
CA VAL A 301 17.97 -23.53 -31.42
C VAL A 301 17.33 -22.78 -30.26
N GLY A 302 16.11 -22.28 -30.43
CA GLY A 302 15.37 -21.62 -29.35
C GLY A 302 15.05 -22.55 -28.18
N ALA A 303 14.67 -23.81 -28.47
CA ALA A 303 14.42 -24.81 -27.44
C ALA A 303 15.70 -25.17 -26.67
N TYR A 304 16.84 -25.29 -27.37
CA TYR A 304 18.14 -25.53 -26.76
C TYR A 304 18.55 -24.35 -25.87
N PHE A 305 18.42 -23.11 -26.36
CA PHE A 305 18.71 -21.91 -25.57
C PHE A 305 17.84 -21.84 -24.31
N GLY A 306 16.54 -22.13 -24.43
CA GLY A 306 15.63 -22.22 -23.28
C GLY A 306 16.10 -23.24 -22.24
N ALA A 307 16.53 -24.42 -22.67
CA ALA A 307 17.09 -25.44 -21.78
C ALA A 307 18.41 -25.00 -21.11
N GLN A 308 19.27 -24.26 -21.82
CA GLN A 308 20.48 -23.70 -21.21
C GLN A 308 20.15 -22.58 -20.22
N CYS A 309 19.14 -21.75 -20.49
CA CYS A 309 18.66 -20.76 -19.52
C CYS A 309 18.23 -21.47 -18.23
N GLU A 310 17.42 -22.53 -18.33
CA GLU A 310 16.96 -23.30 -17.18
C GLU A 310 18.13 -23.90 -16.41
N LYS A 311 19.11 -24.50 -17.11
CA LYS A 311 20.35 -25.02 -16.52
C LYS A 311 21.15 -23.96 -15.76
N HIS A 312 21.17 -22.71 -16.25
CA HIS A 312 21.82 -21.57 -15.57
C HIS A 312 20.92 -20.89 -14.52
N GLY A 313 19.71 -21.40 -14.28
CA GLY A 313 18.76 -20.92 -13.28
C GLY A 313 17.95 -19.71 -13.73
N MET A 314 17.63 -19.59 -15.01
CA MET A 314 16.77 -18.55 -15.59
C MET A 314 15.64 -19.19 -16.40
N LEU A 315 14.39 -18.81 -16.14
CA LEU A 315 13.24 -19.29 -16.89
C LEU A 315 12.86 -18.28 -17.97
N VAL A 316 12.66 -18.76 -19.19
CA VAL A 316 12.23 -17.95 -20.34
C VAL A 316 11.11 -18.65 -21.10
N ARG A 317 10.31 -17.88 -21.83
CA ARG A 317 9.30 -18.45 -22.73
C ARG A 317 9.93 -18.70 -24.09
N VAL A 318 9.90 -19.96 -24.54
CA VAL A 318 10.32 -20.37 -25.88
C VAL A 318 9.11 -20.39 -26.82
N ALA A 319 9.26 -19.84 -28.02
CA ALA A 319 8.28 -19.88 -29.10
C ALA A 319 8.99 -20.12 -30.44
N GLY A 320 9.20 -21.39 -30.78
CA GLY A 320 10.07 -21.77 -31.91
C GLY A 320 11.52 -21.33 -31.65
N ASP A 321 12.15 -20.69 -32.62
CA ASP A 321 13.49 -20.08 -32.49
C ASP A 321 13.44 -18.64 -31.97
N SER A 322 12.39 -18.30 -31.23
CA SER A 322 12.26 -17.02 -30.52
C SER A 322 12.14 -17.22 -29.01
N ILE A 323 12.73 -16.30 -28.26
CA ILE A 323 12.66 -16.22 -26.80
C ILE A 323 11.92 -14.95 -26.41
N MET A 324 11.01 -15.05 -25.45
CA MET A 324 10.26 -13.92 -24.90
C MET A 324 10.55 -13.78 -23.40
N MET A 325 10.81 -12.55 -22.96
CA MET A 325 11.13 -12.19 -21.58
C MET A 325 10.26 -11.04 -21.10
N SER A 326 9.72 -11.17 -19.89
CA SER A 326 8.96 -10.14 -19.20
C SER A 326 9.13 -10.26 -17.67
N PRO A 327 10.29 -9.85 -17.13
CA PRO A 327 10.59 -10.04 -15.71
C PRO A 327 9.70 -9.21 -14.77
N PRO A 328 9.67 -9.54 -13.45
CA PRO A 328 8.93 -8.77 -12.46
C PRO A 328 9.42 -7.32 -12.34
N PHE A 329 8.49 -6.37 -12.20
CA PHE A 329 8.80 -4.93 -12.08
C PHE A 329 9.57 -4.54 -10.81
N ILE A 330 9.71 -5.47 -9.86
CA ILE A 330 10.39 -5.25 -8.59
C ILE A 330 11.86 -5.69 -8.60
N MET A 331 12.39 -6.15 -9.74
CA MET A 331 13.80 -6.54 -9.84
C MET A 331 14.71 -5.41 -9.41
N THR A 332 15.72 -5.75 -8.63
CA THR A 332 16.82 -4.86 -8.27
C THR A 332 17.85 -4.78 -9.41
N PRO A 333 18.66 -3.71 -9.49
CA PRO A 333 19.74 -3.61 -10.48
C PRO A 333 20.67 -4.82 -10.49
N ASN A 334 21.03 -5.35 -9.32
CA ASN A 334 21.88 -6.54 -9.20
C ASN A 334 21.22 -7.80 -9.78
N GLU A 335 19.91 -7.97 -9.60
CA GLU A 335 19.17 -9.09 -10.20
C GLU A 335 19.07 -8.93 -11.74
N VAL A 336 19.03 -7.70 -12.26
CA VAL A 336 19.11 -7.43 -13.70
C VAL A 336 20.46 -7.88 -14.25
N ASP A 337 21.56 -7.51 -13.58
CA ASP A 337 22.91 -7.94 -13.96
C ASP A 337 23.09 -9.46 -13.89
N GLU A 338 22.54 -10.10 -12.84
CA GLU A 338 22.56 -11.56 -12.71
C GLU A 338 21.82 -12.23 -13.89
N MET A 339 20.64 -11.71 -14.24
CA MET A 339 19.86 -12.22 -15.37
C MET A 339 20.61 -12.05 -16.70
N ILE A 340 21.22 -10.88 -16.95
CA ILE A 340 22.05 -10.64 -18.14
C ILE A 340 23.23 -11.62 -18.18
N SER A 341 23.88 -11.88 -17.04
CA SER A 341 24.96 -12.86 -16.93
C SER A 341 24.51 -14.29 -17.28
N LYS A 342 23.35 -14.72 -16.77
CA LYS A 342 22.77 -16.04 -17.08
C LYS A 342 22.39 -16.15 -18.56
N TYR A 343 21.80 -15.10 -19.13
CA TYR A 343 21.50 -15.02 -20.55
C TYR A 343 22.76 -15.20 -21.39
N GLY A 344 23.85 -14.49 -21.08
CA GLY A 344 25.12 -14.61 -21.81
C GLY A 344 25.74 -16.00 -21.73
N LYS A 345 25.64 -16.69 -20.59
CA LYS A 345 26.09 -18.09 -20.44
C LYS A 345 25.27 -19.04 -21.31
N ALA A 346 23.94 -18.90 -21.29
CA ALA A 346 23.05 -19.70 -22.13
C ALA A 346 23.31 -19.46 -23.62
N LEU A 347 23.58 -18.20 -24.01
CA LEU A 347 23.92 -17.84 -25.38
C LEU A 347 25.21 -18.53 -25.84
N LYS A 348 26.27 -18.47 -25.03
CA LYS A 348 27.56 -19.09 -25.35
C LYS A 348 27.46 -20.61 -25.52
N ASP A 349 26.70 -21.27 -24.64
CA ASP A 349 26.44 -22.71 -24.76
C ASP A 349 25.67 -23.03 -26.06
N THR A 350 24.75 -22.14 -26.46
CA THR A 350 23.97 -22.26 -27.70
C THR A 350 24.83 -22.02 -28.94
N GLU A 351 25.73 -21.03 -28.93
CA GLU A 351 26.69 -20.78 -30.03
C GLU A 351 27.55 -22.01 -30.30
N ALA A 352 28.11 -22.63 -29.25
CA ALA A 352 28.90 -23.85 -29.38
C ALA A 352 28.09 -25.01 -29.98
N ARG A 353 26.81 -25.13 -29.62
CA ARG A 353 25.92 -26.14 -30.20
C ARG A 353 25.64 -25.88 -31.67
N VAL A 354 25.41 -24.62 -32.07
CA VAL A 354 25.22 -24.28 -33.48
C VAL A 354 26.47 -24.56 -34.31
N GLU A 355 27.66 -24.26 -33.79
CA GLU A 355 28.94 -24.59 -34.46
C GLU A 355 29.10 -26.10 -34.66
N GLU A 356 28.78 -26.91 -33.64
CA GLU A 356 28.80 -28.36 -33.72
C GLU A 356 27.85 -28.86 -34.83
N LEU A 357 26.60 -28.37 -34.85
CA LEU A 357 25.61 -28.75 -35.86
C LEU A 357 26.04 -28.35 -37.28
N LYS A 358 26.62 -27.15 -37.45
CA LYS A 358 27.19 -26.71 -38.74
C LYS A 358 28.32 -27.62 -39.22
N SER A 359 29.12 -28.16 -38.30
CA SER A 359 30.23 -29.06 -38.65
C SER A 359 29.77 -30.46 -39.09
N GLN A 360 28.58 -30.89 -38.67
CA GLN A 360 27.99 -32.20 -39.02
C GLN A 360 27.27 -32.20 -40.37
N VAL A 361 26.93 -31.02 -40.89
CA VAL A 361 26.24 -30.83 -42.18
C VAL A 361 27.23 -30.60 -43.34
N LYS A 362 28.51 -30.34 -43.03
CA LYS A 362 29.63 -30.35 -44.00
C LYS A 362 30.12 -31.76 -44.24
#